data_AF-A0A5P2C150-F1
#
_entry.id   AF-A0A5P2C150-F1
#
_cell.length_a   1.000
_cell.length_b   1.000
_cell.length_c   1.000
_cell.angle_alpha   90.00
_cell.angle_beta   90.00
_cell.angle_gamma   90.00
#
_symmetry.space_group_name_H-M   'P 1'
#
loop_
_entity.id
_entity.type
_entity.pdbx_description
1 polymer ?
#
loop_
_entity_poly.entity_id
_entity_poly.type
_entity_poly.pdbx_seq_one_letter_code
_entity_poly.pdbx_strand_id
1 'polypeptide(L)'
;MVLHDGVRVVVYDDHAAAEPLAALDVSRDSEHGRGLLLVQALADDWGVGPAAHPRGKGKNVWFEIRRDGGGTGIYRTPTILDT
;
A
#
# COMPACT_ATOMS: atom_id res chain seq x y z
N MET A 1 0.68 -10.09 13.85
CA MET A 1 -0.71 -10.55 13.87
C MET A 1 -0.89 -11.42 12.62
N VAL A 2 -1.26 -12.68 12.79
CA VAL A 2 -1.56 -13.55 11.65
C VAL A 2 -3.03 -13.32 11.30
N LEU A 3 -3.31 -12.96 10.05
CA LEU A 3 -4.68 -12.97 9.54
C LEU A 3 -5.05 -14.44 9.33
N HIS A 4 -6.00 -14.97 10.11
CA HIS A 4 -6.42 -16.37 10.00
C HIS A 4 -7.13 -16.70 8.67
N ASP A 5 -7.45 -15.66 7.89
CA ASP A 5 -8.12 -15.77 6.59
C ASP A 5 -7.61 -14.72 5.57
N GLY A 6 -6.30 -14.46 5.55
CA GLY A 6 -5.73 -13.48 4.63
C GLY A 6 -4.22 -13.41 4.63
N VAL A 7 -3.68 -12.55 3.78
CA VAL A 7 -2.24 -12.27 3.69
C VAL A 7 -2.00 -10.81 4.03
N ARG A 8 -1.01 -10.56 4.88
CA ARG A 8 -0.43 -9.23 5.10
C ARG A 8 0.96 -9.18 4.51
N VAL A 9 1.19 -8.23 3.62
CA VAL A 9 2.50 -7.98 3.00
C VAL A 9 3.08 -6.71 3.60
N VAL A 10 4.38 -6.72 3.88
CA VAL A 10 5.11 -5.54 4.34
C VAL A 10 6.40 -5.42 3.54
N VAL A 11 6.58 -4.27 2.90
CA VAL A 11 7.78 -3.93 2.13
C VAL A 11 8.53 -2.85 2.90
N TYR A 12 9.79 -3.11 3.21
CA TYR A 12 10.67 -2.16 3.87
C TYR A 12 11.56 -1.48 2.85
N ASP A 13 11.67 -0.16 2.99
CA ASP A 13 12.59 0.69 2.24
C ASP A 13 13.45 1.43 3.25
N ASP A 14 14.76 1.26 3.18
CA ASP A 14 15.72 1.90 4.08
C ASP A 14 16.01 3.36 3.70
N HIS A 15 15.45 3.83 2.59
CA HIS A 15 15.57 5.19 2.12
C HIS A 15 14.52 6.13 2.72
N ALA A 16 15.01 7.19 3.38
CA ALA A 16 14.20 8.14 4.16
C ALA A 16 13.39 9.13 3.32
N ALA A 17 13.72 9.30 2.05
CA ALA A 17 13.54 10.61 1.43
C ALA A 17 12.18 10.89 0.76
N ALA A 18 11.32 9.89 0.55
CA ALA A 18 10.04 10.14 -0.13
C ALA A 18 8.92 9.22 0.37
N GLU A 19 7.75 9.81 0.60
CA GLU A 19 6.50 9.07 0.74
C GLU A 19 6.22 8.28 -0.56
N PRO A 20 5.64 7.07 -0.47
CA PRO A 20 5.23 6.32 -1.65
C PRO A 20 4.13 7.08 -2.40
N LEU A 21 4.43 7.53 -3.62
CA LEU A 21 3.46 8.20 -4.49
C LEU A 21 3.02 7.26 -5.61
N ALA A 22 1.71 7.09 -5.77
CA ALA A 22 1.18 6.43 -6.95
C ALA A 22 1.48 7.29 -8.18
N ALA A 23 2.00 6.66 -9.24
CA ALA A 23 2.18 7.36 -10.50
C ALA A 23 0.81 7.72 -11.07
N LEU A 24 0.60 9.03 -11.36
CA LEU A 24 -0.69 9.58 -11.80
C LEU A 24 -0.98 9.29 -13.28
N ASP A 25 0.06 9.04 -14.08
CA ASP A 25 -0.05 8.78 -15.52
C ASP A 25 0.79 7.56 -15.88
N VAL A 26 0.19 6.37 -15.70
CA VAL A 26 0.79 5.11 -16.08
C VAL A 26 0.09 4.62 -17.32
N SER A 27 0.79 4.68 -18.47
CA SER A 27 0.33 4.05 -19.71
C SER A 27 -0.10 2.60 -19.43
N ARG A 28 -1.12 2.11 -20.13
CA ARG A 28 -1.58 0.70 -20.01
C ARG A 28 -0.44 -0.30 -20.24
N ASP A 29 0.50 0.06 -21.10
CA ASP A 29 1.65 -0.77 -21.46
C ASP A 29 2.87 -0.52 -20.55
N SER A 30 2.79 0.43 -19.60
CA SER A 30 3.85 0.66 -18.64
C SER A 30 3.88 -0.43 -17.59
N GLU A 31 5.03 -1.09 -17.49
CA GLU A 31 5.29 -2.11 -16.46
C GLU A 31 5.65 -1.48 -15.11
N HIS A 32 5.99 -0.19 -15.09
CA HIS A 32 6.49 0.54 -13.92
C HIS A 32 5.38 1.39 -13.27
N GLY A 33 5.49 1.65 -11.97
CA GLY A 33 4.65 2.63 -11.25
C GLY A 33 3.23 2.19 -10.89
N ARG A 34 2.79 1.00 -11.31
CA ARG A 34 1.43 0.49 -11.03
C ARG A 34 1.25 -0.09 -9.63
N GLY A 35 2.34 -0.41 -8.93
CA GLY A 35 2.30 -1.15 -7.66
C GLY A 35 1.33 -0.54 -6.64
N LEU A 36 1.43 0.77 -6.39
CA LEU A 36 0.55 1.46 -5.45
C LEU A 36 -0.90 1.58 -5.95
N LEU A 37 -1.11 1.71 -7.26
CA LEU A 37 -2.46 1.71 -7.84
C LEU A 37 -3.14 0.34 -7.65
N LEU A 38 -2.40 -0.74 -7.83
CA LEU A 38 -2.90 -2.10 -7.61
C LEU A 38 -3.21 -2.34 -6.12
N VAL A 39 -2.33 -1.90 -5.22
CA VAL A 39 -2.57 -1.96 -3.76
C VAL A 39 -3.83 -1.19 -3.41
N GLN A 40 -3.97 0.04 -3.87
CA GLN A 40 -5.14 0.89 -3.60
C GLN A 40 -6.46 0.27 -4.13
N ALA A 41 -6.41 -0.47 -5.24
CA ALA A 41 -7.59 -1.08 -5.85
C ALA A 41 -7.98 -2.44 -5.25
N LEU A 42 -7.01 -3.22 -4.77
CA LEU A 42 -7.22 -4.62 -4.38
C LEU A 42 -7.13 -4.89 -2.89
N ALA A 43 -6.44 -4.04 -2.13
CA ALA A 43 -6.25 -4.27 -0.71
C ALA A 43 -7.54 -3.95 0.07
N ASP A 44 -7.84 -4.77 1.07
CA ASP A 44 -8.89 -4.48 2.05
C ASP A 44 -8.46 -3.32 2.98
N ASP A 45 -7.16 -3.23 3.26
CA ASP A 45 -6.52 -2.15 4.00
C ASP A 45 -5.06 -2.02 3.58
N TRP A 46 -4.54 -0.79 3.62
CA TRP A 46 -3.14 -0.51 3.31
C TRP A 46 -2.67 0.80 3.93
N GLY A 47 -1.37 0.95 4.09
CA GLY A 47 -0.81 2.21 4.59
C GLY A 47 0.71 2.25 4.56
N VAL A 48 1.22 3.37 5.08
CA VAL A 48 2.65 3.67 5.19
C VAL A 48 2.98 3.92 6.65
N GLY A 49 4.11 3.42 7.11
CA GLY A 49 4.59 3.66 8.48
C GLY A 49 6.12 3.73 8.54
N PRO A 50 6.68 4.14 9.68
CA PRO A 50 8.12 4.13 9.88
C PRO A 50 8.66 2.69 9.84
N ALA A 51 9.87 2.49 9.30
CA ALA A 51 10.50 1.17 9.36
C ALA A 51 10.67 0.74 10.82
N ALA A 52 10.34 -0.52 11.13
CA ALA A 52 10.43 -1.08 12.49
C ALA A 52 11.88 -1.26 12.99
N HIS A 53 12.88 -0.82 12.23
CA HIS A 53 14.29 -0.97 12.60
C HIS A 53 14.76 0.19 13.51
N PRO A 54 15.30 -0.09 14.72
CA PRO A 54 15.67 0.93 15.69
C PRO A 54 16.76 1.93 15.25
N ARG A 55 17.47 1.66 14.16
CA ARG A 55 18.63 2.45 13.68
C ARG A 55 18.46 3.03 12.27
N GLY A 56 17.31 2.81 11.62
CA GLY A 56 17.12 3.18 10.22
C GLY A 56 16.13 4.32 10.03
N LYS A 57 16.48 5.30 9.19
CA LYS A 57 15.52 6.30 8.68
C LYS A 57 14.71 5.70 7.50
N GLY A 58 14.09 4.55 7.69
CA GLY A 58 13.35 3.87 6.63
C GLY A 58 11.84 4.04 6.76
N LYS A 59 11.12 3.61 5.73
CA LYS A 59 9.66 3.47 5.75
C LYS A 59 9.26 2.02 5.49
N ASN A 60 8.01 1.70 5.80
CA ASN A 60 7.37 0.48 5.35
C ASN A 60 6.04 0.81 4.67
N VAL A 61 5.73 0.07 3.62
CA VAL A 61 4.40 0.03 3.01
C VAL A 61 3.82 -1.33 3.34
N TRP A 62 2.56 -1.37 3.75
CA TRP A 62 1.88 -2.61 4.07
C TRP A 62 0.49 -2.64 3.45
N PHE A 63 0.00 -3.85 3.18
CA PHE A 63 -1.39 -4.08 2.76
C PHE A 63 -1.90 -5.45 3.19
N GLU A 64 -3.22 -5.59 3.26
CA GLU A 64 -3.94 -6.81 3.63
C GLU A 64 -4.91 -7.24 2.51
N ILE A 65 -4.96 -8.55 2.24
CA ILE A 65 -5.94 -9.19 1.35
C ILE A 65 -6.60 -10.35 2.11
N ARG A 66 -7.93 -10.36 2.19
CA ARG A 66 -8.74 -11.40 2.83
C ARG A 66 -9.32 -12.36 1.80
N ARG A 67 -9.50 -13.62 2.18
CA ARG A 67 -9.89 -14.72 1.27
C ARG A 67 -11.32 -14.61 0.78
N ASP A 68 -12.21 -14.07 1.61
CA ASP A 68 -13.64 -13.96 1.33
C ASP A 68 -14.01 -12.75 0.44
N GLY A 69 -13.04 -11.92 0.07
CA GLY A 69 -13.18 -10.84 -0.90
C GLY A 69 -14.10 -9.70 -0.42
N GLY A 70 -13.51 -8.54 -0.12
CA GLY A 70 -14.21 -7.25 -0.05
C GLY A 70 -14.73 -6.77 -1.41
N GLY A 71 -15.51 -7.61 -2.10
CA GLY A 71 -16.29 -7.29 -3.29
C GLY A 71 -17.73 -6.93 -2.94
N THR A 72 -17.97 -6.20 -1.85
CA THR A 72 -19.28 -5.57 -1.59
C THR A 72 -19.11 -4.12 -1.17
N GLY A 73 -19.36 -3.23 -2.14
CA GLY A 73 -19.71 -1.80 -2.04
C GLY A 73 -18.88 -0.99 -1.05
N ILE A 74 -18.08 -0.02 -1.44
CA ILE A 74 -18.39 1.15 -2.28
C ILE A 74 -17.00 1.74 -2.57
N TYR A 75 -16.77 2.29 -3.77
CA TYR A 75 -15.59 3.11 -4.06
C TYR A 75 -15.36 4.10 -2.89
N ARG A 76 -14.40 3.82 -2.01
CA ARG A 76 -13.97 4.79 -1.01
C ARG A 76 -13.10 5.79 -1.74
N THR A 77 -13.62 6.99 -1.96
CA THR A 77 -12.84 8.14 -2.41
C THR A 77 -11.61 8.25 -1.51
N PRO A 78 -10.38 8.31 -2.07
CA PRO A 78 -9.20 8.50 -1.25
C PRO A 78 -9.32 9.86 -0.56
N THR A 79 -9.43 9.87 0.77
CA THR A 79 -9.14 11.07 1.55
C THR A 79 -7.61 11.19 1.55
N ILE A 80 -7.09 11.86 0.53
CA ILE A 80 -5.77 12.49 0.66
C ILE A 80 -5.97 13.54 1.75
N LEU A 81 -5.45 13.27 2.94
CA LEU A 81 -5.32 14.29 3.97
C LEU A 81 -4.33 15.33 3.43
N ASP A 82 -4.87 16.45 2.98
CA ASP A 82 -4.12 17.67 2.67
C ASP A 82 -3.55 18.20 4.00
N THR A 83 -2.23 18.38 4.07
CA THR A 83 -1.54 19.17 5.09
C THR A 83 -0.29 19.78 4.47
#